data_AF-A0A8H4QNU7-F1
#
_entry.id   AF-A0A8H4QNU7-F1
#
_cell.length_a   1.000
_cell.length_b   1.000
_cell.length_c   1.000
_cell.angle_alpha   90.00
_cell.angle_beta   90.00
_cell.angle_gamma   90.00
#
_symmetry.space_group_name_H-M   'P 1'
#
loop_
_entity.id
_entity.type
_entity.pdbx_description
1 polymer ?
#
loop_
_entity_poly.entity_id
_entity_poly.type
_entity_poly.pdbx_seq_one_letter_code
_entity_poly.pdbx_strand_id
1 'polypeptide(L)'
;MACIERKARFPVQNQNGAVQVFPSYSAYLFVTEALGNSTSMRIANLYPGRQANGSSITTALGDQSAGQLVAYGLWDTTLPSGNLFPTKLALLNLQIFNQTQTGERPAAQFDISAFRQHSNTPVTIRRLQAPGADVKAGNLTTWAGQTYSTGLAVGTLKEERQMSSMISVDASEAVLVSL
;
A
#
# COMPACT_ATOMS: atom_id res chain seq x y z
N MET A 1 -0.04 12.14 62.93
CA MET A 1 0.68 11.96 61.66
C MET A 1 0.10 10.73 60.99
N ALA A 2 -0.86 10.90 60.07
CA ALA A 2 -1.59 9.81 59.43
C ALA A 2 -1.23 9.75 57.94
N CYS A 3 -0.65 8.64 57.52
CA CYS A 3 -0.37 8.34 56.11
C CYS A 3 -1.70 8.08 55.37
N ILE A 4 -1.95 8.85 54.32
CA ILE A 4 -3.02 8.58 53.36
C ILE A 4 -2.46 7.59 52.32
N GLU A 5 -2.91 6.34 52.37
CA GLU A 5 -2.66 5.35 51.33
C GLU A 5 -3.39 5.76 50.05
N ARG A 6 -2.64 6.18 49.03
CA ARG A 6 -3.16 6.33 47.68
C ARG A 6 -3.41 4.93 47.10
N LYS A 7 -4.67 4.53 47.05
CA LYS A 7 -5.13 3.34 46.33
C LYS A 7 -4.74 3.48 44.85
N ALA A 8 -3.71 2.75 44.42
CA ALA A 8 -3.32 2.68 43.03
C ALA A 8 -4.50 2.11 42.21
N ARG A 9 -4.97 2.88 41.22
CA ARG A 9 -5.92 2.36 40.22
C ARG A 9 -5.15 1.40 39.33
N PHE A 10 -5.37 0.10 39.50
CA PHE A 10 -4.93 -0.92 38.55
C PHE A 10 -5.55 -0.63 37.17
N PRO A 11 -4.84 -0.87 36.05
CA PRO A 11 -5.43 -0.72 34.73
C PRO A 11 -6.63 -1.66 34.61
N VAL A 12 -7.77 -1.12 34.17
CA VAL A 12 -8.98 -1.91 33.89
C VAL A 12 -8.61 -2.90 32.78
N GLN A 13 -8.60 -4.20 33.09
CA GLN A 13 -8.38 -5.23 32.07
C GLN A 13 -9.49 -5.13 31.02
N ASN A 14 -9.09 -4.99 29.76
CA ASN A 14 -10.02 -4.95 28.63
C ASN A 14 -10.79 -6.27 28.54
N GLN A 15 -12.11 -6.24 28.74
CA GLN A 15 -12.97 -7.41 28.62
C GLN A 15 -13.29 -7.79 27.16
N ASN A 16 -12.95 -6.93 26.21
CA ASN A 16 -13.24 -7.09 24.78
C ASN A 16 -12.10 -7.78 24.00
N GLY A 17 -11.12 -8.37 24.70
CA GLY A 17 -9.95 -9.03 24.10
C GLY A 17 -8.81 -8.07 23.77
N ALA A 18 -7.75 -8.58 23.14
CA ALA A 18 -6.62 -7.76 22.74
C ALA A 18 -7.03 -6.73 21.67
N VAL A 19 -6.39 -5.56 21.66
CA VAL A 19 -6.55 -4.60 20.57
C VAL A 19 -6.17 -5.28 19.26
N GLN A 20 -7.05 -5.23 18.27
CA GLN A 20 -6.83 -5.79 16.95
C GLN A 20 -7.16 -4.76 15.89
N VAL A 21 -6.43 -4.88 14.78
CA VAL A 21 -6.56 -4.01 13.62
C VAL A 21 -6.91 -4.84 12.40
N PHE A 22 -7.79 -4.30 11.55
CA PHE A 22 -8.19 -4.94 10.30
C PHE A 22 -7.14 -4.70 9.19
N PRO A 23 -7.06 -5.58 8.18
CA PRO A 23 -6.18 -5.40 7.01
C PRO A 23 -6.30 -4.03 6.33
N SER A 24 -7.50 -3.41 6.38
CA SER A 24 -7.74 -2.06 5.85
C SER A 24 -6.87 -0.97 6.47
N TYR A 25 -6.31 -1.19 7.66
CA TYR A 25 -5.40 -0.24 8.29
C TYR A 25 -4.12 -0.01 7.50
N SER A 26 -3.55 -1.07 6.93
CA SER A 26 -2.35 -0.94 6.09
C SER A 26 -2.64 -0.16 4.79
N ALA A 27 -3.89 -0.20 4.31
CA ALA A 27 -4.32 0.67 3.20
C ALA A 27 -4.41 2.14 3.62
N TYR A 28 -4.86 2.44 4.85
CA TYR A 28 -4.79 3.81 5.36
C TYR A 28 -3.34 4.28 5.47
N LEU A 29 -2.41 3.46 5.98
CA LEU A 29 -0.99 3.78 6.02
C LEU A 29 -0.45 4.10 4.62
N PHE A 30 -0.74 3.25 3.64
CA PHE A 30 -0.40 3.48 2.23
C PHE A 30 -0.89 4.85 1.73
N VAL A 31 -2.17 5.18 1.94
CA VAL A 31 -2.74 6.46 1.48
C VAL A 31 -2.12 7.64 2.22
N THR A 32 -1.97 7.55 3.55
CA THR A 32 -1.35 8.62 4.33
C THR A 32 0.09 8.88 3.91
N GLU A 33 0.85 7.83 3.58
CA GLU A 33 2.22 7.99 3.14
C GLU A 33 2.31 8.49 1.69
N ALA A 34 1.37 8.09 0.83
CA ALA A 34 1.27 8.61 -0.53
C ALA A 34 1.08 10.14 -0.51
N LEU A 35 0.14 10.64 0.30
CA LEU A 35 -0.12 12.08 0.47
C LEU A 35 1.00 12.79 1.25
N GLY A 36 1.57 12.12 2.25
CA GLY A 36 2.57 12.68 3.14
C GLY A 36 2.07 13.94 3.86
N ASN A 37 2.94 14.94 3.97
CA ASN A 37 2.63 16.23 4.61
C ASN A 37 2.28 17.33 3.61
N SER A 38 2.11 17.01 2.33
CA SER A 38 1.90 18.01 1.30
C SER A 38 0.47 18.56 1.33
N THR A 39 0.35 19.88 1.30
CA THR A 39 -0.95 20.58 1.19
C THR A 39 -1.29 20.94 -0.26
N SER A 40 -0.37 20.73 -1.20
CA SER A 40 -0.54 21.06 -2.63
C SER A 40 -0.45 19.83 -3.54
N MET A 41 -0.66 18.66 -2.96
CA MET A 41 -0.66 17.39 -3.66
C MET A 41 -1.81 17.32 -4.68
N ARG A 42 -1.49 17.07 -5.94
CA ARG A 42 -2.44 16.78 -7.03
C ARG A 42 -2.35 15.33 -7.43
N ILE A 43 -3.49 14.67 -7.54
CA ILE A 43 -3.58 13.25 -7.88
C ILE A 43 -4.27 13.13 -9.23
N ALA A 44 -3.72 12.33 -10.12
CA ALA A 44 -4.37 11.97 -11.37
C ALA A 44 -4.35 10.46 -11.57
N ASN A 45 -5.43 9.94 -12.16
CA ASN A 45 -5.50 8.56 -12.59
C ASN A 45 -4.76 8.42 -13.91
N LEU A 46 -3.65 7.68 -13.91
CA LEU A 46 -2.80 7.44 -15.06
C LEU A 46 -3.27 6.24 -15.87
N TYR A 47 -3.82 5.24 -15.17
CA TYR A 47 -4.36 4.03 -15.79
C TYR A 47 -5.63 3.61 -15.04
N PRO A 48 -6.83 3.94 -15.56
CA PRO A 48 -8.08 3.89 -14.79
C PRO A 48 -8.65 2.51 -14.45
N GLY A 49 -7.97 1.42 -14.84
CA GLY A 49 -8.40 0.06 -14.52
C GLY A 49 -9.78 -0.30 -15.06
N ARG A 50 -10.61 -0.90 -14.20
CA ARG A 50 -11.70 -1.79 -14.59
C ARG A 50 -12.65 -1.22 -15.65
N GLN A 51 -13.14 -0.01 -15.44
CA GLN A 51 -14.17 0.58 -16.31
C GLN A 51 -13.65 1.00 -17.69
N ALA A 52 -12.38 1.41 -17.77
CA ALA A 52 -11.79 1.91 -19.01
C ALA A 52 -11.09 0.81 -19.82
N ASN A 53 -10.60 -0.23 -19.15
CA ASN A 53 -9.78 -1.28 -19.76
C ASN A 53 -10.56 -2.60 -19.95
N GLY A 54 -11.89 -2.50 -20.06
CA GLY A 54 -12.77 -3.59 -20.48
C GLY A 54 -13.04 -4.66 -19.43
N SER A 55 -12.88 -4.35 -18.13
CA SER A 55 -13.08 -5.37 -17.10
C SER A 55 -14.53 -5.62 -16.77
N SER A 56 -14.90 -6.90 -16.67
CA SER A 56 -16.19 -7.32 -16.11
C SER A 56 -16.02 -7.70 -14.64
N ILE A 57 -16.94 -7.23 -13.79
CA ILE A 57 -16.98 -7.63 -12.37
C ILE A 57 -17.50 -9.07 -12.33
N THR A 58 -16.62 -10.04 -12.47
CA THR A 58 -16.94 -11.44 -12.18
C THR A 58 -16.38 -11.80 -10.81
N THR A 59 -17.23 -12.39 -9.98
CA THR A 59 -16.85 -12.96 -8.68
C THR A 59 -15.99 -14.21 -8.81
N ALA A 60 -15.86 -14.74 -10.03
CA ALA A 60 -15.04 -15.90 -10.35
C ALA A 60 -13.61 -15.48 -10.68
N LEU A 61 -12.70 -15.69 -9.72
CA LEU A 61 -11.24 -15.76 -9.92
C LEU A 61 -10.53 -14.52 -10.49
N GLY A 62 -11.25 -13.40 -10.62
CA GLY A 62 -10.70 -12.19 -11.21
C GLY A 62 -10.67 -12.28 -12.74
N ASP A 63 -11.27 -11.29 -13.38
CA ASP A 63 -11.19 -11.08 -14.81
C ASP A 63 -9.74 -10.89 -15.33
N GLN A 64 -9.31 -11.67 -16.32
CA GLN A 64 -7.95 -11.61 -16.89
C GLN A 64 -7.66 -10.34 -17.70
N SER A 65 -8.60 -9.41 -17.82
CA SER A 65 -8.37 -8.12 -18.48
C SER A 65 -7.38 -7.22 -17.73
N ALA A 66 -6.78 -6.30 -18.46
CA ALA A 66 -5.91 -5.26 -17.89
C ALA A 66 -6.66 -4.30 -16.94
N GLY A 67 -7.99 -4.37 -16.86
CA GLY A 67 -8.76 -3.53 -15.94
C GLY A 67 -8.54 -3.84 -14.46
N GLN A 68 -7.84 -4.92 -14.11
CA GLN A 68 -7.41 -5.17 -12.75
C GLN A 68 -6.23 -4.30 -12.30
N LEU A 69 -5.54 -3.65 -13.23
CA LEU A 69 -4.41 -2.78 -12.93
C LEU A 69 -4.88 -1.33 -12.80
N VAL A 70 -4.38 -0.63 -11.78
CA VAL A 70 -4.66 0.79 -11.59
C VAL A 70 -3.36 1.52 -11.27
N ALA A 71 -3.17 2.69 -11.87
CA ALA A 71 -2.03 3.55 -11.56
C ALA A 71 -2.50 4.98 -11.28
N TYR A 72 -2.00 5.56 -10.20
CA TYR A 72 -2.17 6.97 -9.87
C TYR A 72 -0.82 7.66 -9.83
N GLY A 73 -0.77 8.86 -10.41
CA GLY A 73 0.35 9.77 -10.25
C GLY A 73 0.04 10.79 -9.17
N LEU A 74 1.07 11.14 -8.41
CA LEU A 74 1.01 12.11 -7.33
C LEU A 74 2.03 13.22 -7.60
N TRP A 75 1.55 14.45 -7.79
CA TRP A 75 2.34 15.63 -8.10
C TRP A 75 2.33 16.60 -6.92
N ASP A 76 3.50 16.93 -6.38
CA ASP A 76 3.61 17.94 -5.34
C ASP A 76 4.10 19.26 -5.91
N THR A 77 3.20 20.23 -6.08
CA THR A 77 3.52 21.51 -6.71
C THR A 77 4.45 22.40 -5.88
N THR A 78 4.75 22.02 -4.63
CA THR A 78 5.79 22.68 -3.83
C THR A 78 7.21 22.34 -4.31
N LEU A 79 7.40 21.23 -5.02
CA LEU A 79 8.69 20.80 -5.53
C LEU A 79 8.96 21.39 -6.92
N PRO A 80 10.22 21.74 -7.26
CA PRO A 80 10.57 22.40 -8.52
C PRO A 80 10.08 21.67 -9.78
N SER A 81 10.12 20.34 -9.79
CA SER A 81 9.65 19.50 -10.90
C SER A 81 8.24 18.95 -10.72
N GLY A 82 7.59 19.23 -9.59
CA GLY A 82 6.33 18.61 -9.22
C GLY A 82 5.10 19.10 -10.00
N ASN A 83 5.27 20.00 -10.97
CA ASN A 83 4.24 20.33 -11.96
C ASN A 83 4.38 19.55 -13.27
N LEU A 84 5.56 18.97 -13.53
CA LEU A 84 5.90 18.30 -14.79
C LEU A 84 5.94 16.78 -14.62
N PHE A 85 6.54 16.32 -13.53
CA PHE A 85 6.69 14.90 -13.22
C PHE A 85 6.06 14.59 -11.86
N PRO A 86 5.45 13.39 -11.72
CA PRO A 86 4.95 12.97 -10.42
C PRO A 86 6.13 12.75 -9.48
N THR A 87 5.91 13.03 -8.20
CA THR A 87 6.87 12.80 -7.12
C THR A 87 6.69 11.40 -6.55
N LYS A 88 5.48 10.84 -6.66
CA LYS A 88 5.17 9.46 -6.33
C LYS A 88 4.22 8.83 -7.33
N LEU A 89 4.28 7.50 -7.43
CA LEU A 89 3.31 6.68 -8.16
C LEU A 89 2.71 5.66 -7.21
N ALA A 90 1.40 5.50 -7.26
CA ALA A 90 0.67 4.43 -6.60
C ALA A 90 0.24 3.42 -7.66
N LEU A 91 0.81 2.21 -7.60
CA LEU A 91 0.58 1.13 -8.55
C LEU A 91 -0.18 0.01 -7.83
N LEU A 92 -1.34 -0.37 -8.35
CA LEU A 92 -2.22 -1.35 -7.72
C LEU A 92 -2.48 -2.49 -8.70
N ASN A 93 -2.23 -3.70 -8.24
CA ASN A 93 -2.68 -4.90 -8.93
C ASN A 93 -3.87 -5.50 -8.16
N LEU A 94 -5.07 -5.18 -8.63
CA LEU A 94 -6.34 -5.63 -8.05
C LEU A 94 -6.75 -7.01 -8.56
N GLN A 95 -5.84 -7.75 -9.20
CA GLN A 95 -6.05 -9.15 -9.50
C GLN A 95 -6.25 -9.92 -8.20
N ILE A 96 -7.33 -10.69 -8.16
CA ILE A 96 -7.68 -11.46 -6.98
C ILE A 96 -6.76 -12.68 -6.92
N PHE A 97 -5.97 -12.77 -5.85
CA PHE A 97 -5.23 -13.98 -5.49
C PHE A 97 -5.54 -14.30 -4.04
N ASN A 98 -6.07 -15.49 -3.76
CA ASN A 98 -6.43 -15.93 -2.42
C ASN A 98 -5.35 -16.84 -1.86
N GLN A 99 -5.12 -16.77 -0.55
CA GLN A 99 -4.14 -17.61 0.14
C GLN A 99 -4.47 -19.10 0.00
N THR A 100 -5.74 -19.46 -0.17
CA THR A 100 -6.19 -20.85 -0.36
C THR A 100 -5.98 -21.38 -1.78
N GLN A 101 -5.59 -20.54 -2.74
CA GLN A 101 -5.37 -20.96 -4.12
C GLN A 101 -4.05 -21.73 -4.25
N THR A 102 -4.06 -22.75 -5.09
CA THR A 102 -2.87 -23.49 -5.49
C THR A 102 -2.32 -22.91 -6.79
N GLY A 103 -1.02 -22.60 -6.84
CA GLY A 103 -0.37 -22.08 -8.04
C GLY A 103 0.57 -20.91 -7.74
N GLU A 104 1.28 -20.46 -8.77
CA GLU A 104 2.11 -19.27 -8.68
C GLU A 104 1.24 -18.01 -8.62
N ARG A 105 1.60 -17.08 -7.75
CA ARG A 105 0.94 -15.78 -7.65
C ARG A 105 1.29 -14.96 -8.90
N PRO A 106 0.30 -14.57 -9.72
CA PRO A 106 0.58 -13.82 -10.93
C PRO A 106 1.10 -12.42 -10.58
N ALA A 107 1.96 -11.87 -11.43
CA ALA A 107 2.53 -10.54 -11.29
C ALA A 107 2.32 -9.71 -12.55
N ALA A 108 2.07 -8.42 -12.38
CA ALA A 108 1.96 -7.45 -13.46
C ALA A 108 3.20 -6.55 -13.49
N GLN A 109 3.62 -6.17 -14.70
CA GLN A 109 4.76 -5.29 -14.92
C GLN A 109 4.26 -3.89 -15.27
N PHE A 110 4.65 -2.89 -14.48
CA PHE A 110 4.39 -1.49 -14.74
C PHE A 110 5.66 -0.82 -15.28
N ASP A 111 5.58 -0.26 -16.49
CA ASP A 111 6.63 0.60 -17.02
C ASP A 111 6.37 2.05 -16.60
N ILE A 112 7.26 2.60 -15.77
CA ILE A 112 7.17 3.98 -15.28
C ILE A 112 8.16 4.93 -15.97
N SER A 113 8.80 4.51 -17.06
CA SER A 113 9.86 5.27 -17.75
C SER A 113 9.41 6.68 -18.14
N ALA A 114 8.18 6.83 -18.63
CA ALA A 114 7.60 8.12 -19.03
C ALA A 114 7.41 9.11 -17.86
N PHE A 115 7.40 8.63 -16.61
CA PHE A 115 7.15 9.44 -15.43
C PHE A 115 8.42 9.82 -14.66
N ARG A 116 9.57 9.31 -15.08
CA ARG A 116 10.85 9.60 -14.43
C ARG A 116 11.49 10.83 -15.05
N GLN A 117 11.74 11.84 -14.22
CA GLN A 117 12.51 13.01 -14.66
C GLN A 117 13.95 12.64 -15.04
N HIS A 118 14.56 11.71 -14.29
CA HIS A 118 15.93 11.23 -14.51
C HIS A 118 15.96 9.70 -14.48
N SER A 119 16.26 9.08 -15.62
CA SER A 119 16.39 7.61 -15.74
C SER A 119 17.52 7.02 -14.89
N ASN A 120 18.46 7.86 -14.44
CA ASN A 120 19.65 7.45 -13.72
C ASN A 120 19.53 7.61 -12.19
N THR A 121 18.38 8.06 -11.68
CA THR A 121 18.13 8.19 -10.23
C THR A 121 17.37 6.97 -9.74
N PRO A 122 17.86 6.22 -8.74
CA PRO A 122 17.15 5.05 -8.25
C PRO A 122 15.78 5.45 -7.70
N VAL A 123 14.75 4.66 -8.00
CA VAL A 123 13.43 4.81 -7.40
C VAL A 123 13.39 4.05 -6.08
N THR A 124 12.63 4.57 -5.12
CA THR A 124 12.40 3.90 -3.83
C THR A 124 10.99 3.32 -3.81
N ILE A 125 10.88 2.06 -3.42
CA ILE A 125 9.67 1.25 -3.50
C ILE A 125 9.32 0.75 -2.11
N ARG A 126 8.05 0.97 -1.73
CA ARG A 126 7.44 0.40 -0.53
C ARG A 126 6.18 -0.36 -0.93
N ARG A 127 5.98 -1.54 -0.34
CA ARG A 127 4.93 -2.48 -0.75
C ARG A 127 3.88 -2.66 0.36
N LEU A 128 2.62 -2.69 -0.06
CA LEU A 128 1.47 -3.13 0.71
C LEU A 128 1.15 -4.56 0.28
N GLN A 129 1.48 -5.54 1.11
CA GLN A 129 1.40 -6.96 0.75
C GLN A 129 0.51 -7.72 1.72
N ALA A 130 -0.15 -8.77 1.21
CA ALA A 130 -0.84 -9.76 2.02
C ALA A 130 -0.66 -11.14 1.36
N PRO A 131 -0.75 -12.26 2.09
CA PRO A 131 -0.74 -13.61 1.53
C PRO A 131 -1.84 -13.87 0.49
N GLY A 132 -2.96 -13.16 0.59
CA GLY A 132 -4.07 -13.21 -0.37
C GLY A 132 -5.15 -12.18 -0.04
N ALA A 133 -6.10 -12.01 -0.95
CA ALA A 133 -7.24 -11.08 -0.83
C ALA A 133 -8.30 -11.54 0.20
N ASP A 134 -8.31 -12.82 0.55
CA ASP A 134 -9.21 -13.46 1.52
C ASP A 134 -8.73 -13.36 2.97
N VAL A 135 -7.56 -12.75 3.21
CA VAL A 135 -6.99 -12.54 4.53
C VAL A 135 -7.84 -11.57 5.34
N LYS A 136 -8.25 -12.02 6.54
CA LYS A 136 -9.05 -11.22 7.49
C LYS A 136 -8.24 -10.68 8.66
N ALA A 137 -7.08 -11.27 8.94
CA ALA A 137 -6.26 -10.94 10.09
C ALA A 137 -5.23 -9.85 9.73
N GLY A 138 -5.27 -8.71 10.41
CA GLY A 138 -4.39 -7.57 10.10
C GLY A 138 -2.91 -7.80 10.42
N ASN A 139 -2.57 -8.85 11.16
CA ASN A 139 -1.17 -9.24 11.41
C ASN A 139 -0.49 -9.92 10.22
N LEU A 140 -1.24 -10.25 9.16
CA LEU A 140 -0.70 -10.88 7.94
C LEU A 140 -0.52 -9.88 6.80
N THR A 141 -1.15 -8.71 6.88
CA THR A 141 -0.96 -7.62 5.91
C THR A 141 0.23 -6.76 6.35
N THR A 142 1.18 -6.54 5.45
CA THR A 142 2.37 -5.73 5.71
C THR A 142 2.30 -4.41 4.94
N TRP A 143 2.80 -3.35 5.56
CA TRP A 143 3.13 -2.09 4.89
C TRP A 143 4.64 -1.86 5.04
N ALA A 144 5.34 -1.72 3.92
CA ALA A 144 6.79 -1.55 3.87
C ALA A 144 7.53 -2.57 4.75
N GLY A 145 7.11 -3.84 4.69
CA GLY A 145 7.70 -4.95 5.48
C GLY A 145 7.28 -5.04 6.95
N GLN A 146 6.48 -4.11 7.46
CA GLN A 146 6.03 -4.09 8.86
C GLN A 146 4.57 -4.50 8.99
N THR A 147 4.22 -5.10 10.14
CA THR A 147 2.83 -5.44 10.51
C THR A 147 2.32 -4.47 11.57
N TYR A 148 1.00 -4.28 11.63
CA TYR A 148 0.36 -3.29 12.50
C TYR A 148 -0.83 -3.87 13.28
N SER A 149 -0.68 -5.10 13.77
CA SER A 149 -1.76 -5.88 14.40
C SER A 149 -2.46 -5.17 15.58
N THR A 150 -1.73 -4.30 16.29
CA THR A 150 -2.22 -3.48 17.41
C THR A 150 -2.22 -1.98 17.10
N GLY A 151 -1.97 -1.59 15.85
CA GLY A 151 -1.80 -0.21 15.40
C GLY A 151 -0.36 0.31 15.52
N LEU A 152 0.51 -0.40 16.25
CA LEU A 152 1.94 -0.12 16.34
C LEU A 152 2.73 -0.97 15.34
N ALA A 153 3.76 -0.38 14.73
CA ALA A 153 4.63 -1.06 13.79
C ALA A 153 5.43 -2.16 14.48
N VAL A 154 5.43 -3.35 13.90
CA VAL A 154 6.27 -4.48 14.30
C VAL A 154 7.03 -5.02 13.09
N GLY A 155 8.33 -5.24 13.25
CA GLY A 155 9.24 -5.65 12.18
C GLY A 155 10.10 -4.51 11.66
N THR A 156 10.90 -4.80 10.64
CA THR A 156 11.85 -3.84 10.06
C THR A 156 11.23 -3.14 8.86
N LEU A 157 11.42 -1.82 8.76
CA LEU A 157 11.08 -1.06 7.56
C LEU A 157 11.88 -1.60 6.37
N LYS A 158 11.17 -2.06 5.34
CA LYS A 158 11.74 -2.56 4.09
C LYS A 158 11.46 -1.58 2.96
N GLU A 159 12.53 -1.02 2.43
CA GLU A 159 12.53 -0.21 1.22
C GLU A 159 13.34 -0.92 0.14
N GLU A 160 12.77 -1.01 -1.04
CA GLU A 160 13.46 -1.51 -2.23
C GLU A 160 13.98 -0.32 -3.03
N ARG A 161 15.24 -0.37 -3.48
CA ARG A 161 15.82 0.62 -4.37
C ARG A 161 16.24 -0.04 -5.66
N GLN A 162 15.80 0.50 -6.79
CA GLN A 162 16.17 -0.02 -8.10
C GLN A 162 16.36 1.08 -9.14
N MET A 163 17.18 0.79 -10.14
CA MET A 163 17.44 1.68 -11.29
C MET A 163 16.44 1.45 -12.43
N SER A 164 15.82 0.26 -12.48
CA SER A 164 14.87 -0.11 -13.52
C SER A 164 13.58 0.70 -13.42
N SER A 165 13.02 1.06 -14.57
CA SER A 165 11.67 1.63 -14.70
C SER A 165 10.57 0.57 -14.75
N MET A 166 10.93 -0.72 -14.76
CA MET A 166 9.96 -1.81 -14.70
C MET A 166 9.72 -2.22 -13.25
N ILE A 167 8.47 -2.10 -12.80
CA ILE A 167 8.05 -2.44 -11.44
C ILE A 167 7.13 -3.65 -11.52
N SER A 168 7.57 -4.78 -10.95
CA SER A 168 6.74 -5.97 -10.77
C SER A 168 5.84 -5.80 -9.54
N VAL A 169 4.54 -6.01 -9.72
CA VAL A 169 3.52 -5.94 -8.66
C VAL A 169 2.67 -7.20 -8.70
N ASP A 170 2.73 -7.98 -7.62
CA ASP A 170 2.00 -9.23 -7.51
C ASP A 170 0.49 -9.00 -7.39
N ALA A 171 -0.32 -9.99 -7.74
CA ALA A 171 -1.77 -9.92 -7.60
C ALA A 171 -2.17 -9.65 -6.15
N SER A 172 -3.15 -8.78 -5.91
CA SER A 172 -3.56 -8.37 -4.56
C SER A 172 -2.43 -7.67 -3.78
N GLU A 173 -1.61 -6.89 -4.49
CA GLU A 173 -0.56 -6.05 -3.95
C GLU A 173 -0.74 -4.59 -4.42
N ALA A 174 -0.30 -3.65 -3.58
CA ALA A 174 -0.11 -2.26 -4.00
C ALA A 174 1.31 -1.79 -3.68
N VAL A 175 1.82 -0.89 -4.50
CA VAL A 175 3.18 -0.36 -4.42
C VAL A 175 3.14 1.15 -4.45
N LEU A 176 3.88 1.78 -3.54
CA LEU A 176 4.18 3.20 -3.57
C LEU A 176 5.62 3.38 -4.06
N VAL A 177 5.77 4.05 -5.19
CA VAL A 177 7.06 4.40 -5.75
C VAL A 177 7.32 5.88 -5.48
N SER A 178 8.47 6.19 -4.89
CA SER A 178 8.98 7.56 -4.76
C SER A 178 10.06 7.79 -5.81
N LEU A 179 9.93 8.89 -6.55
CA LEU A 179 10.74 9.25 -7.73
C LEU A 179 11.77 10.34 -7.44
#